data_AF-A0A4Q5AUJ2-F1
#
_entry.id   AF-A0A4Q5AUJ2-F1
#
_cell.length_a   1.000
_cell.length_b   1.000
_cell.length_c   1.000
_cell.angle_alpha   90.00
_cell.angle_beta   90.00
_cell.angle_gamma   90.00
#
_symmetry.space_group_name_H-M   'P 1'
#
loop_
_entity.id
_entity.type
_entity.pdbx_description
1 polymer ?
#
loop_
_entity_poly.entity_id
_entity_poly.type
_entity_poly.pdbx_seq_one_letter_code
_entity_poly.pdbx_strand_id
1 'polypeptide(L)' 'MSGKVKVVLNRANVSKQLLHNAQLLDDVQAQVEGMAQVHKTIKVYRNEGGDRGNVVATIPMAVEDKHRGLMADMLAKVRV' A
#
# COMPACT_ATOMS: atom_id res chain seq x y z
N MET A 1 -26.27 -26.49 29.56
CA MET A 1 -24.87 -26.35 29.08
C MET A 1 -24.78 -25.08 28.26
N SER A 2 -24.05 -24.05 28.72
CA SER A 2 -23.81 -22.86 27.91
C SER A 2 -22.61 -23.13 27.00
N GLY A 3 -22.88 -23.57 25.77
CA GLY A 3 -21.84 -23.86 24.78
C GLY A 3 -21.21 -22.57 24.28
N LYS A 4 -19.88 -22.44 24.40
CA LYS A 4 -19.14 -21.32 23.81
C LYS A 4 -19.17 -21.45 22.29
N VAL A 5 -19.77 -20.47 21.61
CA VAL A 5 -19.70 -20.37 20.15
C VAL A 5 -18.32 -19.82 19.78
N LYS A 6 -17.55 -20.59 19.02
CA LYS A 6 -16.23 -20.19 18.53
C LYS A 6 -16.37 -19.79 17.07
N VAL A 7 -16.25 -18.50 16.78
CA VAL A 7 -16.28 -17.98 15.41
C VAL A 7 -14.84 -17.77 14.94
N VAL A 8 -14.48 -18.37 13.80
CA VAL A 8 -13.18 -18.20 13.17
C VAL A 8 -13.39 -17.47 11.85
N LEU A 9 -12.68 -16.35 11.67
CA LEU A 9 -12.75 -15.59 10.44
C LEU A 9 -12.13 -16.38 9.28
N ASN A 10 -12.84 -16.40 8.15
CA ASN A 10 -12.35 -17.04 6.94
C ASN A 10 -11.21 -16.19 6.34
N ARG A 11 -9.98 -16.68 6.49
CA ARG A 11 -8.75 -15.99 6.05
C ARG A 11 -8.79 -15.57 4.57
N ALA A 12 -9.31 -16.40 3.67
CA ALA A 12 -9.35 -16.09 2.25
C ALA A 12 -10.31 -14.92 1.97
N ASN A 13 -11.47 -14.92 2.63
CA ASN A 13 -12.46 -13.86 2.46
C ASN A 13 -11.97 -12.54 3.06
N VAL A 14 -11.34 -12.59 4.25
CA VAL A 14 -10.73 -11.41 4.88
C VAL A 14 -9.59 -10.86 4.02
N SER A 15 -8.72 -11.72 3.48
CA SER A 15 -7.64 -11.29 2.59
C SER A 15 -8.18 -10.59 1.35
N LYS A 16 -9.25 -11.12 0.74
CA LYS A 16 -9.88 -10.50 -0.43
C LYS A 16 -10.49 -9.15 -0.09
N GLN A 17 -11.18 -9.02 1.04
CA GLN A 17 -11.76 -7.75 1.50
C GLN A 17 -10.67 -6.70 1.74
N LEU A 18 -9.55 -7.06 2.36
CA LEU A 18 -8.44 -6.14 2.59
C LEU A 18 -7.78 -5.68 1.27
N LEU A 19 -7.62 -6.59 0.30
CA LEU A 19 -7.02 -6.29 -1.01
C LEU A 19 -7.91 -5.43 -1.91
N HIS A 20 -9.19 -5.28 -1.59
CA HIS A 20 -10.14 -4.42 -2.28
C HIS A 20 -10.70 -3.30 -1.40
N ASN A 21 -10.08 -3.06 -0.24
CA ASN A 21 -10.54 -2.01 0.65
C ASN A 21 -10.08 -0.65 0.12
N ALA A 22 -11.00 0.08 -0.52
CA ALA A 22 -10.75 1.40 -1.10
C ALA A 22 -10.15 2.37 -0.08
N GLN A 23 -10.69 2.41 1.14
CA GLN A 23 -10.21 3.31 2.20
C GLN A 23 -8.75 3.02 2.57
N LEU A 24 -8.41 1.73 2.72
CA LEU A 24 -7.05 1.33 3.08
C LEU A 24 -6.07 1.66 1.95
N LEU A 25 -6.50 1.50 0.70
CA LEU A 25 -5.73 1.92 -0.46
C LEU A 25 -5.62 3.45 -0.55
N ASP A 26 -6.63 4.21 -0.11
CA ASP A 26 -6.64 5.68 -0.13
C ASP A 26 -5.62 6.20 0.89
N ASP A 27 -5.62 5.62 2.09
CA ASP A 27 -4.70 5.97 3.18
C ASP A 27 -3.24 5.68 2.79
N VAL A 28 -2.98 4.53 2.15
CA VAL A 28 -1.65 4.19 1.64
C VAL A 28 -1.23 5.15 0.53
N GLN A 29 -2.13 5.49 -0.40
CA GLN A 29 -1.82 6.44 -1.46
C GLN A 29 -1.48 7.82 -0.91
N ALA A 30 -2.27 8.34 0.04
CA ALA A 30 -2.02 9.63 0.67
C ALA A 30 -0.68 9.67 1.41
N GLN A 31 -0.30 8.59 2.11
CA GLN A 31 1.00 8.50 2.76
C GLN A 31 2.16 8.54 1.76
N VAL A 32 2.07 7.76 0.68
CA VAL A 32 3.11 7.69 -0.35
C VAL A 32 3.20 9.00 -1.12
N GLU A 33 2.07 9.64 -1.45
CA GLU A 33 2.02 10.96 -2.07
C GLU A 33 2.63 12.04 -1.17
N GLY A 34 2.31 12.04 0.12
CA GLY A 34 2.89 12.97 1.10
C GLY A 34 4.41 12.85 1.18
N MET A 35 4.94 11.62 1.18
CA MET A 35 6.38 11.40 1.16
C MET A 35 7.00 11.76 -0.21
N ALA A 36 6.28 11.53 -1.31
CA ALA A 36 6.70 11.89 -2.66
C ALA A 36 6.81 13.40 -2.90
N GLN A 37 6.10 14.24 -2.13
CA GLN A 37 6.22 15.71 -2.24
C GLN A 37 7.66 16.20 -2.03
N VAL A 38 8.49 15.46 -1.29
CA VAL A 38 9.91 15.78 -1.08
C VAL A 38 10.72 15.66 -2.38
N HIS A 39 10.28 14.81 -3.32
CA HIS A 39 10.95 14.59 -4.61
C HIS A 39 9.96 14.63 -5.78
N LYS A 40 9.90 15.78 -6.48
CA LYS A 40 8.98 16.03 -7.61
C LYS A 40 9.03 15.02 -8.77
N THR A 41 10.10 14.22 -8.84
CA THR A 41 10.27 13.17 -9.85
C THR A 41 9.55 11.87 -9.49
N ILE A 42 9.08 11.73 -8.25
CA ILE A 42 8.31 10.58 -7.80
C ILE A 42 6.88 10.74 -8.29
N LYS A 43 6.40 9.74 -9.02
CA LYS A 43 4.99 9.66 -9.46
C LYS A 43 4.33 8.50 -8.74
N VAL A 44 3.20 8.79 -8.11
CA VAL A 44 2.37 7.82 -7.40
C VAL A 44 1.07 7.68 -8.17
N TYR A 45 0.60 6.45 -8.36
CA TYR A 45 -0.68 6.18 -8.99
C TYR A 45 -1.31 4.92 -8.40
N ARG A 46 -2.64 4.86 -8.47
CA ARG A 46 -3.40 3.66 -8.13
C ARG A 46 -3.48 2.74 -9.33
N ASN A 47 -3.19 1.47 -9.10
CA ASN A 47 -3.49 0.41 -10.04
C ASN A 47 -4.73 -0.34 -9.54
N GLU A 48 -5.86 -0.11 -10.19
CA GLU A 48 -7.13 -0.83 -9.95
C GLU A 48 -7.30 -2.03 -10.88
N GLY A 49 -6.32 -2.29 -11.77
CA GLY A 49 -6.38 -3.36 -12.75
C GLY A 49 -6.06 -4.73 -12.15
N GLY A 50 -7.09 -5.47 -11.74
CA GLY A 50 -7.00 -6.92 -11.47
C GLY A 50 -7.73 -7.41 -10.22
N ASP A 51 -7.37 -8.61 -9.75
CA ASP A 51 -7.89 -9.26 -8.52
C ASP A 51 -7.46 -8.56 -7.20
N ARG A 52 -6.70 -7.46 -7.27
CA ARG A 52 -6.15 -6.71 -6.13
C ARG A 52 -5.98 -5.24 -6.50
N GLY A 53 -6.33 -4.34 -5.58
CA GLY A 53 -5.98 -2.92 -5.69
C GLY A 53 -4.60 -2.67 -5.11
N ASN A 54 -3.79 -1.87 -5.82
CA ASN A 54 -2.40 -1.59 -5.42
C ASN A 54 -2.10 -0.10 -5.58
N VAL A 55 -1.18 0.42 -4.78
CA VAL A 55 -0.57 1.75 -4.98
C VAL A 55 0.84 1.54 -5.53
N VAL A 56 1.17 2.23 -6.62
CA VAL A 56 2.47 2.12 -7.29
C VAL A 56 3.18 3.47 -7.23
N ALA A 57 4.41 3.46 -6.74
CA ALA A 57 5.31 4.61 -6.76
C ALA A 57 6.45 4.37 -7.75
N THR A 58 6.76 5.38 -8.56
CA THR A 58 7.81 5.29 -9.58
C THR A 58 8.74 6.49 -9.47
N ILE A 59 10.04 6.26 -9.66
CA ILE A 59 11.09 7.28 -9.67
C ILE A 59 12.08 6.99 -10.80
N PRO A 60 12.69 8.00 -11.44
CA PRO A 60 13.78 7.76 -12.38
C PRO A 60 14.97 7.08 -11.69
N MET A 61 15.53 6.05 -12.31
CA MET A 61 16.66 5.28 -11.78
C MET A 61 17.87 6.16 -11.43
N ALA A 62 18.16 7.17 -12.24
CA ALA A 62 19.24 8.14 -11.97
C ALA A 62 19.07 8.91 -10.65
N VAL A 63 17.83 9.12 -10.20
CA VAL A 63 17.54 9.77 -8.91
C VAL A 63 17.63 8.75 -7.77
N GLU A 64 17.14 7.53 -7.99
CA GLU A 64 17.27 6.43 -7.02
C GLU A 64 18.75 6.08 -6.75
N ASP A 65 19.60 6.04 -7.78
CA ASP A 65 21.04 5.79 -7.63
C ASP A 65 21.75 6.92 -6.88
N LYS A 66 21.33 8.17 -7.08
CA LYS A 66 21.88 9.35 -6.40
C LYS A 66 21.50 9.40 -4.92
N HIS A 67 20.32 8.91 -4.57
CA HIS A 67 19.79 8.87 -3.20
C HIS A 67 19.78 7.47 -2.59
N ARG A 68 20.49 6.52 -3.24
CA ARG A 68 20.64 5.08 -2.96
C ARG A 68 19.68 4.52 -1.91
N GLY A 69 18.51 4.05 -2.33
CA GLY A 69 17.52 3.41 -1.47
C GLY A 69 16.35 4.30 -1.02
N LEU A 70 16.21 5.49 -1.59
CA LEU A 70 15.13 6.43 -1.29
C LEU A 70 13.73 5.78 -1.40
N MET A 71 13.48 5.02 -2.46
CA MET A 71 12.20 4.33 -2.63
C MET A 71 11.98 3.24 -1.59
N ALA A 72 13.01 2.45 -1.30
CA ALA A 72 12.93 1.39 -0.30
C ALA A 72 12.64 1.97 1.09
N ASP A 73 13.30 3.07 1.47
CA ASP A 73 13.10 3.76 2.74
C ASP A 73 11.72 4.42 2.85
N MET A 74 11.20 4.99 1.75
CA MET A 74 9.85 5.54 1.71
C MET A 74 8.79 4.45 1.88
N LEU A 75 8.92 3.34 1.15
CA LEU A 75 7.97 2.24 1.22
C LEU A 75 8.00 1.52 2.58
N ALA A 76 9.16 1.43 3.24
CA ALA A 76 9.29 0.85 4.58
C ALA A 76 8.57 1.66 5.67
N LYS A 77 8.29 2.95 5.43
CA LYS A 77 7.61 3.84 6.39
C LYS A 77 6.09 3.84 6.25
N VAL A 78 5.54 3.28 5.17
CA VAL A 78 4.10 3.16 4.95
C VAL A 78 3.50 2.24 6.01
N ARG A 79 2.42 2.69 6.64
CA ARG A 79 1.68 1.90 7.65
C ARG A 79 0.27 1.61 7.17
N VAL A 80 -0.17 0.37 7.40
CA VAL A 80 -1.51 -0.17 7.11
C VAL A 80 -2.21 -0.51 8.42
#